data_AF-A0A0N4YMU5-F1
#
_entry.id   AF-A0A0N4YMU5-F1
#
_cell.length_a   1.000
_cell.length_b   1.000
_cell.length_c   1.000
_cell.angle_alpha   90.00
_cell.angle_beta   90.00
_cell.angle_gamma   90.00
#
_symmetry.space_group_name_H-M   'P 1'
#
loop_
_entity.id
_entity.type
_entity.pdbx_description
1 polymer ?
#
loop_
_entity_poly.entity_id
_entity_poly.type
_entity_poly.pdbx_seq_one_letter_code
_entity_poly.pdbx_strand_id
1 'polypeptide(L)'
;MSALLQIAISLVVAEERLEFEHRDLHIGNALVLESKEDIQYRFAGGDMTLHCYGVKVHLIDFTLSRMSKEGTTIFRDLENDEELFNGDGDYQFDIYRMMRKSNQGDWLAFNPKSNCFWMHYLAMQLINKRKCKKAIPKKKRHELTSIWDHLLEFDSVRELFTHDDFYDLLQRHLLLKA
;
A
#
# COMPACT_ATOMS: atom_id res chain seq x y z
N MET A 1 -5.53 -9.94 5.20
CA MET A 1 -6.16 -9.33 4.01
C MET A 1 -6.81 -8.01 4.36
N SER A 2 -7.75 -7.95 5.33
CA SER A 2 -8.32 -6.66 5.79
C SER A 2 -7.27 -5.58 6.09
N ALA A 3 -6.20 -5.88 6.84
CA ALA A 3 -5.13 -4.92 7.07
C ALA A 3 -4.52 -4.32 5.77
N LEU A 4 -4.29 -5.13 4.73
CA LEU A 4 -3.77 -4.62 3.45
C LEU A 4 -4.82 -3.74 2.74
N LEU A 5 -6.11 -4.10 2.81
CA LEU A 5 -7.17 -3.28 2.24
C LEU A 5 -7.34 -1.95 2.98
N GLN A 6 -7.18 -1.92 4.31
CA GLN A 6 -7.18 -0.68 5.10
C GLN A 6 -6.09 0.28 4.60
N ILE A 7 -4.89 -0.26 4.36
CA ILE A 7 -3.76 0.51 3.84
C ILE A 7 -4.06 0.98 2.40
N ALA A 8 -4.52 0.08 1.53
CA ALA A 8 -4.84 0.40 0.13
C ALA A 8 -5.87 1.54 0.02
N ILE A 9 -6.97 1.46 0.77
CA ILE A 9 -8.00 2.51 0.78
C ILE A 9 -7.43 3.83 1.32
N SER A 10 -6.62 3.78 2.37
CA SER A 10 -6.00 4.97 2.96
C SER A 10 -5.05 5.66 1.97
N LEU A 11 -4.23 4.88 1.26
CA LEU A 11 -3.34 5.38 0.20
C LEU A 11 -4.14 5.98 -0.95
N VAL A 12 -5.18 5.30 -1.43
CA VAL A 12 -6.02 5.80 -2.53
C VAL A 12 -6.73 7.12 -2.17
N VAL A 13 -7.20 7.26 -0.94
CA VAL A 13 -7.75 8.53 -0.45
C VAL A 13 -6.68 9.62 -0.39
N ALA A 14 -5.46 9.29 0.04
CA ALA A 14 -4.37 10.25 0.14
C ALA A 14 -3.80 10.65 -1.23
N GLU A 15 -3.69 9.71 -2.17
CA GLU A 15 -3.36 9.95 -3.58
C GLU A 15 -4.35 10.95 -4.20
N GLU A 16 -5.65 10.72 -4.03
CA GLU A 16 -6.68 11.60 -4.62
C GLU A 16 -6.70 13.00 -3.99
N ARG A 17 -6.50 13.10 -2.68
CA ARG A 17 -6.66 14.38 -1.96
C ARG A 17 -5.39 15.21 -1.89
N LEU A 18 -4.23 14.56 -1.92
CA LEU A 18 -2.94 15.17 -1.58
C LEU A 18 -1.83 14.74 -2.54
N GLU A 19 -2.15 14.04 -3.64
CA GLU A 19 -1.15 13.41 -4.52
C GLU A 19 -0.06 12.70 -3.69
N PHE A 20 -0.50 11.96 -2.67
CA PHE A 20 0.39 11.44 -1.64
C PHE A 20 1.16 10.22 -2.09
N GLU A 21 2.44 10.16 -1.73
CA GLU A 21 3.28 8.98 -1.79
C GLU A 21 3.93 8.76 -0.41
N HIS A 22 3.82 7.56 0.16
CA HIS A 22 4.45 7.28 1.45
C HIS A 22 5.97 7.19 1.35
N ARG A 23 6.46 6.55 0.26
CA ARG A 23 7.87 6.32 -0.08
C ARG A 23 8.73 5.52 0.92
N ASP A 24 8.21 5.22 2.10
CA ASP A 24 8.90 4.36 3.07
C ASP A 24 7.95 3.43 3.86
N LEU A 25 7.00 2.80 3.18
CA LEU A 25 5.95 2.03 3.85
C LEU A 25 6.37 0.56 4.12
N HIS A 26 7.50 0.39 4.80
CA HIS A 26 7.95 -0.91 5.26
C HIS A 26 7.11 -1.42 6.45
N ILE A 27 7.27 -2.69 6.86
CA ILE A 27 6.39 -3.31 7.88
C ILE A 27 6.41 -2.59 9.24
N GLY A 28 7.52 -1.91 9.57
CA GLY A 28 7.62 -1.07 10.77
C GLY A 28 6.73 0.17 10.77
N ASN A 29 6.29 0.64 9.60
CA ASN A 29 5.52 1.87 9.41
C ASN A 29 4.01 1.61 9.24
N ALA A 30 3.59 0.36 9.42
CA ALA A 30 2.19 -0.04 9.46
C ALA A 30 1.86 -0.61 10.86
N LEU A 31 1.37 0.24 11.75
CA LEU A 31 0.96 -0.15 13.10
C LEU A 31 -0.39 -0.86 13.05
N VAL A 32 -0.50 -2.00 13.74
CA VAL A 32 -1.74 -2.78 13.84
C VAL A 32 -2.20 -2.78 15.29
N LEU A 33 -3.35 -2.14 15.55
CA LEU A 33 -3.96 -2.02 16.86
C LEU A 33 -5.25 -2.84 16.92
N GLU A 34 -5.64 -3.29 18.11
CA GLU A 34 -6.93 -3.95 18.30
C GLU A 34 -8.08 -2.97 18.08
N SER A 35 -9.11 -3.41 17.36
CA SER A 35 -10.34 -2.64 17.14
C SER A 35 -11.54 -3.56 17.13
N LYS A 36 -12.66 -3.12 17.70
CA LYS A 36 -13.94 -3.84 17.67
C LYS A 36 -14.89 -3.31 16.61
N GLU A 37 -14.59 -2.14 16.06
CA GLU A 37 -15.46 -1.44 15.11
C GLU A 37 -14.89 -1.55 13.70
N ASP A 38 -15.79 -1.84 12.76
CA ASP A 38 -15.50 -1.80 11.34
C ASP A 38 -15.17 -0.37 10.90
N ILE A 39 -14.35 -0.27 9.87
CA ILE A 39 -13.70 0.99 9.52
C ILE A 39 -14.46 1.64 8.38
N GLN A 40 -14.90 2.87 8.61
CA GLN A 40 -15.62 3.67 7.63
C GLN A 40 -14.64 4.55 6.85
N TYR A 41 -14.78 4.51 5.53
CA TYR A 41 -14.02 5.34 4.59
C TYR A 41 -14.98 6.14 3.71
N ARG A 42 -14.55 7.34 3.32
CA ARG A 42 -15.24 8.16 2.32
C ARG A 42 -14.31 8.43 1.15
N PHE A 43 -14.68 7.90 -0.01
CA PHE A 43 -13.88 7.92 -1.22
C PHE A 43 -14.77 8.15 -2.44
N ALA A 44 -14.32 9.00 -3.39
CA ALA A 44 -15.07 9.33 -4.61
C ALA A 44 -16.55 9.73 -4.38
N GLY A 45 -16.87 10.35 -3.22
CA GLY A 45 -18.23 10.74 -2.85
C GLY A 45 -19.11 9.61 -2.29
N GLY A 46 -18.63 8.37 -2.23
CA GLY A 46 -19.30 7.23 -1.62
C GLY A 46 -18.79 6.91 -0.21
N ASP A 47 -19.67 6.31 0.60
CA ASP A 47 -19.33 5.75 1.90
C ASP A 47 -19.09 4.24 1.76
N MET A 48 -17.98 3.77 2.32
CA MET A 48 -17.56 2.38 2.27
C MET A 48 -17.21 1.91 3.68
N THR A 49 -17.67 0.73 4.07
CA THR A 49 -17.30 0.12 5.35
C THR A 49 -16.45 -1.11 5.07
N LEU A 50 -15.30 -1.23 5.75
CA LEU A 50 -14.43 -2.39 5.65
C LEU A 50 -14.46 -3.16 6.97
N HIS A 51 -14.69 -4.47 6.89
CA HIS A 51 -14.62 -5.34 8.06
C HIS A 51 -13.22 -5.33 8.68
N CYS A 52 -13.12 -4.96 9.95
CA CYS A 52 -11.84 -4.78 10.65
C CYS A 52 -11.19 -6.11 11.08
N TYR A 53 -12.00 -7.16 11.27
CA TYR A 53 -11.58 -8.45 11.84
C TYR A 53 -10.72 -8.31 13.10
N GLY A 54 -11.09 -7.39 13.99
CA GLY A 54 -10.39 -7.20 15.24
C GLY A 54 -9.20 -6.24 15.17
N VAL A 55 -8.87 -5.66 13.99
CA VAL A 55 -7.68 -4.83 13.82
C VAL A 55 -7.93 -3.53 13.06
N LYS A 56 -7.22 -2.48 13.48
CA LYS A 56 -7.14 -1.19 12.79
C LYS A 56 -5.68 -0.84 12.49
N VAL A 57 -5.42 -0.43 11.26
CA VAL A 57 -4.10 -0.07 10.78
C VAL A 57 -3.89 1.45 10.83
N HIS A 58 -2.72 1.87 11.31
CA HIS A 58 -2.25 3.25 11.28
C HIS A 58 -0.92 3.32 10.52
N LEU A 59 -0.86 4.19 9.51
CA LEU A 59 0.37 4.51 8.80
C LEU A 59 1.13 5.61 9.52
N ILE A 60 2.44 5.46 9.65
CA ILE A 60 3.32 6.37 10.38
C ILE A 60 4.62 6.60 9.62
N ASP A 61 5.43 7.52 10.12
CA ASP A 61 6.74 7.89 9.58
C ASP A 61 6.67 8.38 8.14
N PHE A 62 6.45 9.68 8.00
CA PHE A 62 6.35 10.37 6.72
C PHE A 62 7.66 11.03 6.30
N THR A 63 8.79 10.58 6.86
CA THR A 63 10.10 11.25 6.69
C THR A 63 10.55 11.27 5.23
N LEU A 64 10.23 10.23 4.45
CA LEU A 64 10.56 10.17 3.01
C LEU A 64 9.37 10.53 2.10
N SER A 65 8.19 10.82 2.68
CA SER A 65 6.95 10.96 1.92
C SER A 65 6.95 12.20 1.02
N ARG A 66 6.01 12.19 0.07
CA ARG A 66 5.71 13.32 -0.80
C ARG A 66 4.21 13.58 -0.79
N MET A 67 3.82 14.85 -0.78
CA MET A 67 2.45 15.28 -0.99
C MET A 67 2.38 16.67 -1.60
N SER A 68 1.28 16.95 -2.28
CA SER A 68 0.96 18.25 -2.86
C SER A 68 -0.48 18.63 -2.53
N LYS A 69 -0.70 19.87 -2.11
CA LYS A 69 -2.04 20.43 -1.94
C LYS A 69 -2.03 21.90 -2.31
N GLU A 70 -2.98 22.29 -3.17
CA GLU A 70 -3.20 23.71 -3.54
C GLU A 70 -1.91 24.40 -4.03
N GLY A 71 -1.13 23.69 -4.85
CA GLY A 71 0.12 24.18 -5.44
C GLY A 71 1.34 24.18 -4.51
N THR A 72 1.19 23.69 -3.27
CA THR A 72 2.32 23.51 -2.35
C THR A 72 2.71 22.03 -2.27
N THR A 73 3.94 21.72 -2.64
CA THR A 73 4.51 20.36 -2.56
C THR A 73 5.53 20.27 -1.42
N ILE A 74 5.36 19.26 -0.57
CA ILE A 74 6.32 18.88 0.47
C ILE A 74 6.84 17.49 0.10
N PHE A 75 8.16 17.34 0.03
CA PHE A 75 8.81 16.07 -0.28
C PHE A 75 10.23 16.05 0.29
N ARG A 76 10.80 14.84 0.41
CA ARG A 76 12.23 14.65 0.59
C ARG A 76 12.86 14.21 -0.72
N ASP A 77 13.91 14.90 -1.13
CA ASP A 77 14.75 14.45 -2.24
C ASP A 77 15.65 13.31 -1.75
N LEU A 78 15.56 12.16 -2.42
CA LEU A 78 16.30 10.95 -2.07
C LEU A 78 17.48 10.69 -3.00
N GLU A 79 17.67 11.47 -4.07
CA GLU A 79 18.59 11.10 -5.16
C GLU A 79 20.04 10.95 -4.72
N ASN A 80 20.45 11.72 -3.70
CA ASN A 80 21.80 11.71 -3.16
C ASN A 80 21.97 10.76 -1.94
N ASP A 81 20.96 9.96 -1.61
CA ASP A 81 21.00 9.01 -0.49
C ASP A 81 21.55 7.65 -0.94
N GLU A 82 22.87 7.53 -1.02
CA GLU A 82 23.53 6.31 -1.51
C GLU A 82 23.26 5.08 -0.62
N GLU A 83 23.13 5.27 0.70
CA GLU A 83 22.87 4.18 1.64
C GLU A 83 21.51 3.53 1.37
N LEU A 84 20.50 4.34 1.04
CA LEU A 84 19.16 3.88 0.73
C LEU A 84 19.13 2.91 -0.47
N PHE A 85 19.89 3.21 -1.54
CA PHE A 85 19.84 2.44 -2.79
C PHE A 85 20.83 1.27 -2.84
N ASN A 86 21.89 1.31 -2.02
CA ASN A 86 22.90 0.26 -1.94
C ASN A 86 22.57 -0.82 -0.91
N GLY A 87 21.48 -0.67 -0.14
CA GLY A 87 21.02 -1.69 0.80
C GLY A 87 20.66 -3.02 0.11
N ASP A 88 20.80 -4.12 0.84
CA ASP A 88 20.53 -5.48 0.38
C ASP A 88 20.04 -6.38 1.53
N GLY A 89 19.50 -7.56 1.21
CA GLY A 89 19.09 -8.59 2.17
C GLY A 89 17.62 -8.55 2.59
N ASP A 90 16.85 -7.54 2.14
CA ASP A 90 15.39 -7.47 2.29
C ASP A 90 14.77 -6.79 1.07
N TYR A 91 13.56 -7.23 0.70
CA TYR A 91 12.83 -6.72 -0.47
C TYR A 91 12.56 -5.20 -0.39
N GLN A 92 12.58 -4.60 0.80
CA GLN A 92 12.45 -3.15 0.97
C GLN A 92 13.49 -2.36 0.15
N PHE A 93 14.71 -2.89 0.02
CA PHE A 93 15.77 -2.21 -0.72
C PHE A 93 15.54 -2.24 -2.23
N ASP A 94 14.91 -3.31 -2.73
CA ASP A 94 14.43 -3.36 -4.10
C ASP A 94 13.34 -2.30 -4.34
N ILE A 95 12.46 -2.05 -3.37
CA ILE A 95 11.41 -1.03 -3.49
C ILE A 95 12.02 0.37 -3.70
N TYR A 96 13.07 0.75 -2.96
CA TYR A 96 13.75 2.03 -3.19
C TYR A 96 14.32 2.14 -4.60
N ARG A 97 14.97 1.08 -5.10
CA ARG A 97 15.48 1.03 -6.48
C ARG A 97 14.36 1.09 -7.52
N MET A 98 13.24 0.41 -7.28
CA MET A 98 12.07 0.43 -8.15
C MET A 98 11.44 1.82 -8.22
N MET A 99 11.29 2.51 -7.08
CA MET A 99 10.81 3.89 -7.05
C MET A 99 11.73 4.83 -7.85
N ARG A 100 13.05 4.79 -7.60
CA ARG A 100 14.03 5.61 -8.32
C ARG A 100 14.01 5.34 -9.83
N LYS A 101 13.88 4.08 -10.23
CA LYS A 101 13.76 3.70 -11.64
C LYS A 101 12.45 4.24 -12.26
N SER A 102 11.35 4.17 -11.52
CA SER A 102 10.02 4.61 -11.97
C SER A 102 9.94 6.13 -12.15
N ASN A 103 10.50 6.90 -11.22
CA ASN A 103 10.49 8.37 -11.29
C ASN A 103 11.73 8.98 -11.97
N GLN A 104 12.69 8.15 -12.39
CA GLN A 104 13.94 8.57 -13.04
C GLN A 104 14.76 9.56 -12.21
N GLY A 105 14.68 9.46 -10.88
CA GLY A 105 15.34 10.36 -9.93
C GLY A 105 14.59 11.67 -9.66
N ASP A 106 13.43 11.90 -10.28
CA ASP A 106 12.59 13.06 -9.96
C ASP A 106 11.69 12.77 -8.75
N TRP A 107 12.21 13.13 -7.57
CA TRP A 107 11.48 12.98 -6.30
C TRP A 107 10.44 14.09 -6.06
N LEU A 108 10.42 15.16 -6.86
CA LEU A 108 9.42 16.22 -6.74
C LEU A 108 8.10 15.81 -7.42
N ALA A 109 8.20 15.19 -8.60
CA ALA A 109 7.06 14.71 -9.37
C ALA A 109 6.19 13.73 -8.56
N PHE A 110 4.89 13.75 -8.84
CA PHE A 110 3.96 12.76 -8.30
C PHE A 110 4.10 11.46 -9.08
N ASN A 111 4.44 10.37 -8.39
CA ASN A 111 4.50 9.03 -8.97
C ASN A 111 3.78 8.02 -8.04
N PRO A 112 2.44 7.88 -8.13
CA PRO A 112 1.66 7.01 -7.23
C PRO A 112 2.05 5.53 -7.33
N LYS A 113 2.78 5.12 -8.36
CA LYS A 113 3.32 3.77 -8.51
C LYS A 113 4.23 3.37 -7.36
N SER A 114 4.86 4.34 -6.68
CA SER A 114 5.62 4.10 -5.46
C SER A 114 4.77 3.47 -4.34
N ASN A 115 3.50 3.89 -4.19
CA ASN A 115 2.56 3.29 -3.26
C ASN A 115 2.21 1.85 -3.66
N CYS A 116 2.07 1.57 -4.96
CA CYS A 116 1.86 0.21 -5.45
C CYS A 116 3.01 -0.73 -5.08
N PHE A 117 4.26 -0.28 -5.25
CA PHE A 117 5.44 -1.04 -4.89
C PHE A 117 5.48 -1.35 -3.38
N TRP A 118 5.20 -0.37 -2.54
CA TRP A 118 5.13 -0.60 -1.09
C TRP A 118 3.95 -1.49 -0.67
N MET A 119 2.80 -1.37 -1.34
CA MET A 119 1.68 -2.27 -1.12
C MET A 119 2.01 -3.71 -1.49
N HIS A 120 2.74 -3.91 -2.59
CA HIS A 120 3.25 -5.22 -2.99
C HIS A 120 4.21 -5.78 -1.95
N TYR A 121 5.17 -4.98 -1.48
CA TYR A 121 6.08 -5.32 -0.39
C TYR A 121 5.33 -5.82 0.86
N LEU A 122 4.36 -5.04 1.36
CA LEU A 122 3.57 -5.40 2.53
C LEU A 122 2.79 -6.71 2.31
N ALA A 123 2.23 -6.91 1.12
CA ALA A 123 1.53 -8.14 0.77
C ALA A 123 2.47 -9.35 0.82
N MET A 124 3.66 -9.24 0.23
CA MET A 124 4.67 -10.29 0.25
C MET A 124 5.13 -10.62 1.67
N GLN A 125 5.39 -9.60 2.48
CA GLN A 125 5.80 -9.80 3.87
C GLN A 125 4.70 -10.49 4.70
N LEU A 126 3.44 -10.14 4.49
CA LEU A 126 2.31 -10.78 5.17
C LEU A 126 2.12 -12.23 4.70
N ILE A 127 2.01 -12.48 3.40
CA ILE A 127 1.75 -13.80 2.81
C ILE A 127 2.89 -14.77 3.16
N ASN A 128 4.13 -14.29 3.16
CA ASN A 128 5.30 -15.13 3.41
C ASN A 128 5.67 -15.28 4.88
N LYS A 129 5.02 -14.55 5.80
CA LYS A 129 5.27 -14.67 7.24
C LYS A 129 5.00 -16.09 7.72
N ARG A 130 5.87 -16.62 8.58
CA ARG A 130 5.78 -18.01 9.09
C ARG A 130 4.40 -18.36 9.67
N LYS A 131 3.76 -17.44 10.41
CA LYS A 131 2.42 -17.65 10.97
C LYS A 131 1.36 -17.79 9.85
N CYS A 132 1.39 -16.92 8.85
CA CYS A 132 0.52 -17.00 7.68
C CYS A 132 0.79 -18.26 6.84
N LYS A 133 2.06 -18.68 6.70
CA LYS A 133 2.42 -19.95 6.06
C LYS A 133 1.86 -21.20 6.77
N LYS A 134 1.53 -21.11 8.06
CA LYS A 134 0.85 -22.20 8.79
C LYS A 134 -0.66 -22.12 8.67
N ALA A 135 -1.23 -20.91 8.66
CA ALA A 135 -2.68 -20.69 8.67
C ALA A 135 -3.32 -20.77 7.27
N ILE A 136 -2.60 -20.41 6.21
CA ILE A 136 -3.13 -20.32 4.84
C ILE A 136 -2.59 -21.47 3.99
N PRO A 137 -3.43 -22.29 3.33
CA PRO A 137 -2.97 -23.36 2.44
C PRO A 137 -2.02 -22.87 1.34
N LYS A 138 -1.04 -23.70 0.95
CA LYS A 138 -0.04 -23.35 -0.08
C LYS A 138 -0.67 -22.85 -1.38
N LYS A 139 -1.71 -23.53 -1.88
CA LYS A 139 -2.46 -23.13 -3.09
C LYS A 139 -3.01 -21.71 -2.97
N LYS A 140 -3.67 -21.40 -1.84
CA LYS A 140 -4.26 -20.08 -1.60
C LYS A 140 -3.19 -19.00 -1.45
N ARG A 141 -2.01 -19.32 -0.90
CA ARG A 141 -0.89 -18.36 -0.86
C ARG A 141 -0.36 -18.01 -2.24
N HIS A 142 -0.21 -18.99 -3.15
CA HIS A 142 0.20 -18.71 -4.52
C HIS A 142 -0.86 -17.87 -5.25
N GLU A 143 -2.13 -18.20 -5.08
CA GLU A 143 -3.23 -17.41 -5.64
C GLU A 143 -3.19 -15.96 -5.12
N LEU A 144 -3.06 -15.75 -3.80
CA LEU A 144 -2.89 -14.41 -3.25
C LEU A 144 -1.63 -13.73 -3.79
N THR A 145 -0.51 -14.44 -3.89
CA THR A 145 0.72 -13.85 -4.44
C THR A 145 0.48 -13.34 -5.86
N SER A 146 -0.12 -14.16 -6.72
CA SER A 146 -0.48 -13.78 -8.10
C SER A 146 -1.41 -12.58 -8.16
N ILE A 147 -2.44 -12.52 -7.29
CA ILE A 147 -3.36 -11.37 -7.24
C ILE A 147 -2.60 -10.09 -6.88
N TRP A 148 -1.76 -10.15 -5.85
CA TRP A 148 -1.02 -8.98 -5.37
C TRP A 148 0.13 -8.57 -6.30
N ASP A 149 0.66 -9.48 -7.14
CA ASP A 149 1.69 -9.18 -8.15
C ASP A 149 1.21 -8.18 -9.22
N HIS A 150 -0.10 -8.09 -9.48
CA HIS A 150 -0.66 -7.09 -10.41
C HIS A 150 -0.35 -5.64 -10.00
N LEU A 151 -0.10 -5.36 -8.71
CA LEU A 151 0.33 -4.03 -8.25
C LEU A 151 1.61 -3.54 -8.94
N LEU A 152 2.48 -4.43 -9.40
CA LEU A 152 3.72 -4.03 -10.07
C LEU A 152 3.47 -3.41 -11.44
N GLU A 153 2.34 -3.76 -12.06
CA GLU A 153 1.93 -3.24 -13.37
C GLU A 153 1.13 -1.95 -13.25
N PHE A 154 0.37 -1.77 -12.15
CA PHE A 154 -0.46 -0.60 -11.92
C PHE A 154 0.35 0.69 -11.80
N ASP A 155 -0.26 1.80 -12.20
CA ASP A 155 0.26 3.15 -12.01
C ASP A 155 -0.24 3.77 -10.69
N SER A 156 -1.39 3.32 -10.17
CA SER A 156 -1.92 3.75 -8.86
C SER A 156 -2.62 2.60 -8.13
N VAL A 157 -2.61 2.66 -6.79
CA VAL A 157 -3.32 1.69 -5.93
C VAL A 157 -4.84 1.70 -6.22
N ARG A 158 -5.37 2.77 -6.82
CA ARG A 158 -6.77 2.88 -7.23
C ARG A 158 -7.19 1.77 -8.18
N GLU A 159 -6.29 1.28 -9.03
CA GLU A 159 -6.58 0.23 -10.02
C GLU A 159 -6.99 -1.10 -9.37
N LEU A 160 -6.62 -1.32 -8.10
CA LEU A 160 -7.08 -2.44 -7.29
C LEU A 160 -8.63 -2.56 -7.27
N PHE A 161 -9.34 -1.43 -7.28
CA PHE A 161 -10.81 -1.40 -7.20
C PHE A 161 -11.51 -1.72 -8.53
N THR A 162 -10.77 -1.74 -9.63
CA THR A 162 -11.31 -2.01 -10.97
C THR A 162 -10.74 -3.28 -11.60
N HIS A 163 -9.74 -3.91 -10.99
CA HIS A 163 -9.11 -5.12 -11.51
C HIS A 163 -9.86 -6.39 -11.08
N ASP A 164 -10.18 -7.25 -12.04
CA ASP A 164 -11.05 -8.42 -11.84
C ASP A 164 -10.54 -9.38 -10.75
N ASP A 165 -9.23 -9.64 -10.70
CA ASP A 165 -8.63 -10.54 -9.71
C ASP A 165 -8.77 -10.06 -8.25
N PHE A 166 -9.06 -8.77 -8.03
CA PHE A 166 -9.33 -8.21 -6.71
C PHE A 166 -10.81 -8.20 -6.34
N TYR A 167 -11.72 -8.41 -7.29
CA TYR A 167 -13.17 -8.34 -7.07
C TYR A 167 -13.61 -9.22 -5.90
N ASP A 168 -13.21 -10.48 -5.94
CA ASP A 168 -13.51 -11.49 -4.93
C ASP A 168 -12.95 -11.12 -3.54
N LEU A 169 -11.78 -10.48 -3.50
CA LEU A 169 -11.14 -10.06 -2.26
C LEU A 169 -11.89 -8.87 -1.66
N LEU A 170 -12.24 -7.89 -2.50
CA LEU A 170 -12.98 -6.70 -2.13
C LEU A 170 -14.37 -7.06 -1.62
N GLN A 171 -15.12 -7.87 -2.37
CA GLN A 171 -16.49 -8.26 -2.03
C GLN A 171 -16.59 -8.98 -0.68
N ARG A 172 -15.58 -9.78 -0.31
CA ARG A 172 -15.56 -10.51 0.97
C ARG A 172 -15.33 -9.61 2.18
N HIS A 173 -14.69 -8.45 1.99
CA HIS A 173 -14.22 -7.61 3.08
C HIS A 173 -14.94 -6.27 3.17
N LEU A 174 -15.47 -5.78 2.04
CA LEU A 174 -16.23 -4.54 1.95
C LEU A 174 -17.71 -4.78 2.19
N LEU A 175 -18.26 -3.99 3.10
CA LEU A 175 -19.68 -3.77 3.29
C LEU A 175 -20.08 -2.54 2.47
N LEU A 176 -20.69 -2.78 1.31
CA LEU A 176 -21.36 -1.74 0.55
C LEU A 176 -22.73 -1.52 1.18
N LYS A 177 -22.99 -0.30 1.67
CA LYS A 177 -24.35 0.10 2.06
C LYS A 177 -25.13 0.32 0.76
N ALA A 178 -26.24 -0.42 0.62
CA ALA A 178 -27.22 -0.23 -0.45
C ALA A 178 -27.94 1.12 -0.33
#